data_AF-A0A800K658-F1
#
_entry.id   AF-A0A800K658-F1
#
_cell.length_a   1.000
_cell.length_b   1.000
_cell.length_c   1.000
_cell.angle_alpha   90.00
_cell.angle_beta   90.00
_cell.angle_gamma   90.00
#
_symmetry.space_group_name_H-M   'P 1'
#
loop_
_entity.id
_entity.type
_entity.pdbx_description
1 polymer ?
#
loop_
_entity_poly.entity_id
_entity_poly.type
_entity_poly.pdbx_seq_one_letter_code
_entity_poly.pdbx_strand_id
1 'polypeptide(L)' 'MLYEFTVDDPATFTRPFTAAIPITKATGTLFEYACHEGNYAMINMLAGAREQERASTGLDPAR' A
#
# COMPACT_ATOMS: atom_id res chain seq x y z
N MET A 1 -21.25 -8.59 3.99
CA MET A 1 -21.22 -10.06 3.84
C MET A 1 -19.92 -10.53 4.48
N LEU A 2 -19.95 -11.59 5.29
CA LEU A 2 -18.72 -12.15 5.87
C LEU A 2 -18.25 -13.28 4.95
N TYR A 3 -17.07 -13.13 4.37
CA TYR A 3 -16.43 -14.16 3.57
C TYR A 3 -15.44 -14.91 4.44
N GLU A 4 -15.64 -16.22 4.60
CA GLU A 4 -14.82 -17.06 5.47
C GLU A 4 -14.13 -18.14 4.66
N PHE A 5 -12.86 -18.41 4.97
CA PHE A 5 -12.09 -19.51 4.39
C PHE A 5 -11.12 -20.09 5.41
N THR A 6 -10.83 -21.38 5.27
CA THR A 6 -9.85 -22.09 6.10
C THR A 6 -8.62 -22.40 5.26
N VAL A 7 -7.45 -22.06 5.80
CA VAL A 7 -6.17 -22.46 5.24
C VAL A 7 -5.74 -23.74 5.93
N ASP A 8 -5.69 -24.82 5.16
CA ASP A 8 -5.17 -26.12 5.57
C ASP A 8 -3.92 -26.44 4.74
N ASP A 9 -2.77 -25.96 5.22
CA ASP A 9 -1.47 -26.17 4.61
C ASP A 9 -0.43 -26.54 5.68
N PRO A 10 -0.24 -27.85 5.95
CA PRO A 10 0.69 -28.33 6.97
C PRO A 10 2.16 -28.20 6.57
N ALA A 11 2.47 -27.93 5.29
CA ALA A 11 3.85 -27.68 4.86
C ALA A 11 4.33 -26.29 5.30
N THR A 12 3.40 -25.33 5.38
CA THR A 12 3.69 -23.94 5.75
C THR A 12 3.33 -23.64 7.21
N PHE A 13 2.24 -24.21 7.74
CA PHE A 13 1.68 -23.83 9.04
C PHE A 13 1.57 -25.01 10.00
N THR A 14 1.72 -24.74 11.30
CA THR A 14 1.68 -25.76 12.36
C THR A 14 0.28 -26.28 12.67
N ARG A 15 -0.76 -25.57 12.23
CA ARG A 15 -2.17 -25.97 12.35
C ARG A 15 -3.03 -25.19 11.36
N PRO A 16 -4.18 -25.73 10.92
CA PRO A 16 -5.14 -24.97 10.13
C PRO A 16 -5.65 -23.74 10.88
N PHE A 17 -5.97 -22.69 10.13
CA PHE A 17 -6.63 -21.49 10.66
C PHE A 17 -7.71 -20.98 9.72
N THR A 18 -8.71 -20.32 10.28
CA THR A 18 -9.81 -19.70 9.52
C THR A 18 -9.66 -18.19 9.54
N ALA A 19 -9.79 -17.58 8.37
CA ALA A 19 -9.85 -16.14 8.21
C ALA A 19 -11.27 -15.71 7.81
N ALA A 20 -11.71 -14.59 8.37
CA ALA A 20 -13.00 -13.99 8.05
C ALA A 20 -12.75 -12.55 7.56
N ILE A 21 -13.20 -12.27 6.34
CA ILE A 21 -13.05 -10.96 5.70
C ILE A 21 -14.44 -10.34 5.55
N PRO A 22 -14.74 -9.22 6.23
CA PRO A 22 -15.96 -8.49 5.98
C PRO A 22 -15.86 -7.81 4.61
N ILE A 23 -16.60 -8.33 3.62
CA ILE A 23 -16.64 -7.78 2.26
C ILE A 23 -17.95 -7.01 2.08
N THR A 24 -17.83 -5.81 1.54
CA THR A 24 -18.95 -4.98 1.08
C THR A 24 -19.06 -5.07 -0.43
N LYS A 25 -20.28 -4.95 -0.96
CA LYS A 25 -20.48 -4.92 -2.40
C LYS A 25 -19.95 -3.59 -2.93
N ALA A 26 -18.99 -3.63 -3.84
CA ALA A 26 -18.50 -2.44 -4.53
C ALA A 26 -19.57 -1.91 -5.50
N THR A 27 -19.67 -0.59 -5.59
CA THR A 27 -20.44 0.10 -6.63
C THR A 27 -19.46 0.64 -7.67
N GLY A 28 -19.56 0.21 -8.93
CA GLY A 28 -18.64 0.59 -10.00
C GLY A 28 -17.61 -0.50 -10.33
N THR A 29 -16.60 -0.14 -11.11
CA THR A 29 -15.56 -1.06 -11.59
C THR A 29 -14.57 -1.37 -10.47
N LEU A 30 -14.25 -2.66 -10.31
CA LEU A 30 -13.14 -3.10 -9.48
C LEU A 30 -11.85 -2.96 -10.27
N PHE A 31 -10.95 -2.10 -9.83
CA PHE A 31 -9.62 -1.96 -10.41
C PHE A 31 -8.67 -2.99 -9.78
N GLU A 32 -7.68 -3.42 -10.56
CA GLU A 32 -6.63 -4.32 -10.07
C GLU A 32 -5.84 -3.64 -8.94
N TYR A 33 -5.46 -4.38 -7.91
CA TYR A 33 -4.63 -3.86 -6.81
C TYR A 33 -3.30 -3.27 -7.32
N ALA A 34 -2.75 -3.83 -8.41
CA ALA A 34 -1.56 -3.33 -9.07
C ALA A 34 -1.79 -2.07 -9.92
N CYS A 35 -3.01 -1.52 -9.97
CA CYS A 35 -3.23 -0.22 -10.59
C CYS A 35 -2.63 0.87 -9.68
N HIS A 36 -1.56 1.51 -10.16
CA HIS A 36 -0.87 2.60 -9.46
C HIS A 36 -1.37 3.98 -9.92
N GLU A 37 -2.50 4.03 -10.61
CA GLU A 37 -3.09 5.29 -11.05
C GLU A 37 -3.44 6.15 -9.83
N GLY A 38 -2.83 7.34 -9.75
CA GLY A 38 -2.96 8.24 -8.60
C GLY A 38 -2.05 7.91 -7.41
N ASN A 39 -1.14 6.94 -7.51
CA ASN A 39 -0.10 6.73 -6.51
C ASN A 39 1.05 7.75 -6.69
N TYR A 40 1.05 8.80 -5.85
CA TYR A 40 2.08 9.84 -5.85
C TYR A 40 3.22 9.57 -4.87
N ALA A 41 3.27 8.39 -4.22
CA ALA A 41 4.26 8.11 -3.17
C ALA A 41 5.69 8.33 -3.66
N MET A 42 6.05 7.78 -4.83
CA MET A 42 7.40 7.95 -5.39
C MET A 42 7.74 9.41 -5.68
N ILE A 43 6.82 10.16 -6.29
CA ILE A 43 7.01 11.59 -6.58
C ILE A 43 7.21 12.36 -5.28
N ASN A 44 6.37 12.14 -4.28
CA ASN A 44 6.43 12.84 -3.00
C ASN A 44 7.69 12.48 -2.21
N MET A 45 8.13 11.21 -2.23
CA MET A 45 9.38 10.78 -1.59
C MET A 45 10.59 11.47 -2.21
N LEU A 46 10.66 11.52 -3.54
CA LEU A 46 11.74 12.20 -4.24
C LEU A 46 11.70 13.70 -3.99
N ALA A 47 10.53 14.33 -4.01
CA ALA A 47 10.38 15.75 -3.70
C ALA A 47 10.87 16.08 -2.29
N GLY A 48 10.50 15.28 -1.28
CA GLY A 48 10.98 15.43 0.09
C GLY A 48 12.50 15.27 0.21
N ALA A 49 13.09 14.30 -0.50
CA ALA A 49 14.53 14.13 -0.53
C ALA A 49 15.25 15.35 -1.14
N ARG A 50 14.71 15.93 -2.24
CA ARG A 50 15.27 17.16 -2.84
C ARG A 50 15.21 18.36 -1.91
N GLU A 51 14.17 18.47 -1.10
CA GLU A 51 14.10 19.54 -0.09
C GLU A 51 15.17 19.35 1.00
N GLN A 52 15.41 18.11 1.44
CA GLN A 52 16.49 17.80 2.38
C GLN A 52 17.88 18.10 1.78
N GLU A 53 18.09 17.79 0.50
CA GLU A 53 19.32 18.16 -0.23
C GLU A 53 19.53 19.69 -0.25
N ARG A 54 18.49 20.48 -0.54
CA ARG A 54 18.57 21.95 -0.55
C ARG A 54 18.88 22.53 0.83
N ALA A 55 18.18 22.04 1.86
CA ALA A 55 18.42 22.45 3.23
C ALA A 55 19.84 22.11 3.72
N SER A 56 20.42 21.00 3.25
CA SER A 56 21.76 20.54 3.64
C SER A 56 22.91 21.17 2.83
N THR A 57 22.67 21.57 1.58
CA THR A 57 23.70 22.20 0.72
C THR A 57 23.84 23.71 0.90
N GLY A 58 23.01 24.34 1.75
CA GLY A 58 23.03 25.80 1.96
C GLY A 58 22.62 26.59 0.71
N LEU A 59 22.14 25.91 -0.33
CA LEU A 59 21.61 26.50 -1.55
C LEU A 59 20.12 26.83 -1.31
N ASP A 60 19.89 27.79 -0.42
CA ASP A 60 18.57 28.35 -0.18
C ASP A 60 18.26 29.40 -1.26
N PRO A 61 17.31 29.18 -2.19
CA PRO A 61 16.93 30.19 -3.15
C PRO A 61 16.03 31.30 -2.57
N ALA A 62 15.67 31.22 -1.28
CA ALA A 62 14.92 32.24 -0.55
C ALA A 62 15.81 33.18 0.30
N ARG A 63 17.14 33.05 0.21
CA ARG A 63 18.12 33.97 0.81
C ARG A 63 18.73 34.91 -0.22
#